data_AF-H8KTS9-F1
#
_entry.id   AF-H8KTS9-F1
#
_cell.length_a   1.000
_cell.length_b   1.000
_cell.length_c   1.000
_cell.angle_alpha   90.00
_cell.angle_beta   90.00
_cell.angle_gamma   90.00
#
_symmetry.space_group_name_H-M   'P 1'
#
loop_
_entity.id
_entity.type
_entity.pdbx_description
1 polymer ?
#
loop_
_entity_poly.entity_id
_entity_poly.type
_entity_poly.pdbx_seq_one_letter_code
_entity_poly.pdbx_strand_id
1 'polypeptide(L)'
;MRHLLYIILLVFLISCTNRDKLIDKSELLGNDYRLFQQTPVWNLAKAVQDENLKEIKRIIVNEKVDINYSEPKYGNTLLILTVENQHYRSCKTLLELGADPNKHNNYNGSSAMIESAGIENYNEDNTRFLKLLLAYGGNVNDEEIGKRQEGNSTRRTPLLLACSDVNQFVSPINKVKILVEAGANVNYKNEYNAFPLKEALMHDHYDVVLYLLQKGADYSLMLFDRAQFSNDGKKIYTVDLLREKIFPLDSKKYQQKMEVVAFLKQKDIDYRKIPIPDFVIEKAKKMYPNSWQEYLDKY
;
A
#
# COMPACT_ATOMS: atom_id res chain seq x y z
N MET A 1 -24.57 11.70 -61.44
CA MET A 1 -24.40 11.57 -59.97
C MET A 1 -23.07 10.91 -59.65
N ARG A 2 -21.99 11.63 -59.99
CA ARG A 2 -20.58 11.39 -59.69
C ARG A 2 -20.14 12.77 -59.15
N HIS A 3 -19.38 12.84 -58.06
CA HIS A 3 -18.89 14.05 -57.37
C HIS A 3 -19.84 14.68 -56.33
N LEU A 4 -19.79 14.15 -55.08
CA LEU A 4 -20.09 14.75 -53.76
C LEU A 4 -20.38 13.54 -52.83
N LEU A 5 -19.70 13.19 -51.75
CA LEU A 5 -18.74 13.84 -50.86
C LEU A 5 -17.61 12.83 -50.56
N TYR A 6 -16.42 13.14 -51.02
CA TYR A 6 -15.14 12.51 -50.66
C TYR A 6 -14.58 13.11 -49.34
N ILE A 7 -15.42 13.45 -48.35
CA ILE A 7 -15.00 14.21 -47.15
C ILE A 7 -15.56 13.62 -45.84
N ILE A 8 -15.67 12.29 -45.71
CA ILE A 8 -15.78 11.63 -44.40
C ILE A 8 -14.87 10.39 -44.38
N LEU A 9 -13.61 10.58 -44.77
CA LEU A 9 -12.57 9.55 -44.72
C LEU A 9 -11.23 10.15 -44.25
N LEU A 10 -11.29 11.16 -43.37
CA LEU A 10 -10.15 12.03 -43.05
C LEU A 10 -10.09 12.52 -41.59
N VAL A 11 -10.53 11.71 -40.61
CA VAL A 11 -10.24 11.95 -39.17
C VAL A 11 -10.02 10.65 -38.37
N PHE A 12 -9.27 9.69 -38.91
CA PHE A 12 -8.70 8.58 -38.09
C PHE A 12 -7.20 8.35 -38.36
N LEU A 13 -6.53 9.34 -38.96
CA LEU A 13 -5.08 9.38 -39.13
C LEU A 13 -4.60 10.71 -38.56
N ILE A 14 -4.24 10.68 -37.27
CA ILE A 14 -3.34 11.54 -36.47
C ILE A 14 -3.80 11.23 -35.03
N SER A 15 -3.06 10.50 -34.20
CA SER A 15 -1.61 10.54 -34.09
C SER A 15 -1.12 9.14 -33.69
N CYS A 16 -0.36 8.50 -34.57
CA CYS A 16 0.83 7.82 -34.08
C CYS A 16 1.63 8.93 -33.39
N THR A 17 1.43 9.12 -32.08
CA THR A 17 2.28 10.02 -31.31
C THR A 17 3.67 9.47 -31.58
N ASN A 18 4.53 10.27 -32.22
CA ASN A 18 5.92 9.88 -32.37
C ASN A 18 6.47 9.76 -30.95
N ARG A 19 6.47 8.55 -30.39
CA ARG A 19 6.90 8.27 -29.02
C ARG A 19 8.38 8.57 -28.85
N ASP A 20 9.13 8.65 -29.96
CA ASP A 20 10.54 9.06 -29.98
C ASP A 20 10.72 10.58 -30.02
N LYS A 21 9.63 11.38 -30.10
CA LYS A 21 9.70 12.82 -29.82
C LYS A 21 10.11 13.01 -28.37
N LEU A 22 11.24 13.68 -28.16
CA LEU A 22 11.74 14.03 -26.84
C LEU A 22 10.72 14.90 -26.10
N ILE A 23 10.49 14.56 -24.84
CA ILE A 23 9.63 15.34 -23.96
C ILE A 23 10.44 15.91 -22.80
N ASP A 24 9.97 17.05 -22.29
CA ASP A 24 10.45 17.55 -21.01
C ASP A 24 10.00 16.59 -19.89
N LYS A 25 10.96 16.15 -19.08
CA LYS A 25 10.74 15.20 -17.98
C LYS A 25 10.45 15.89 -16.65
N SER A 26 10.59 17.21 -16.57
CA SER A 26 10.44 18.03 -15.34
C SER A 26 9.12 17.73 -14.60
N GLU A 27 8.01 17.65 -15.33
CA GLU A 27 6.66 17.46 -14.80
C GLU A 27 6.18 15.99 -14.79
N LEU A 28 6.99 15.04 -15.26
CA LEU A 28 6.59 13.63 -15.28
C LEU A 28 6.62 13.01 -13.88
N LEU A 29 5.59 12.24 -13.55
CA LEU A 29 5.51 11.45 -12.32
C LEU A 29 6.29 10.14 -12.46
N GLY A 30 6.61 9.51 -11.32
CA GLY A 30 7.45 8.31 -11.24
C GLY A 30 6.92 7.09 -12.00
N ASN A 31 5.61 7.05 -12.28
CA ASN A 31 4.96 5.97 -13.01
C ASN A 31 5.00 6.16 -14.54
N ASP A 32 5.61 7.22 -15.06
CA ASP A 32 5.64 7.49 -16.51
C ASP A 32 6.83 6.81 -17.20
N TYR A 33 6.56 5.83 -18.08
CA TYR A 33 7.60 5.10 -18.81
C TYR A 33 8.47 5.99 -19.71
N ARG A 34 8.02 7.21 -20.07
CA ARG A 34 8.79 8.15 -20.90
C ARG A 34 10.00 8.72 -20.15
N LEU A 35 10.09 8.54 -18.83
CA LEU A 35 11.31 8.80 -18.06
C LEU A 35 12.53 8.03 -18.61
N PHE A 36 12.29 6.88 -19.25
CA PHE A 36 13.32 6.06 -19.90
C PHE A 36 13.75 6.57 -21.29
N GLN A 37 13.19 7.66 -21.83
CA GLN A 37 13.69 8.24 -23.09
C GLN A 37 15.19 8.57 -22.97
N GLN A 38 15.94 8.34 -24.06
CA GLN A 38 17.40 8.52 -24.11
C GLN A 38 18.20 7.61 -23.14
N THR A 39 17.60 6.54 -22.63
CA THR A 39 18.30 5.50 -21.86
C THR A 39 18.58 4.27 -22.73
N PRO A 40 19.57 3.42 -22.36
CA PRO A 40 19.83 2.15 -23.07
C PRO A 40 18.63 1.20 -23.13
N VAL A 41 17.64 1.36 -22.25
CA VAL A 41 16.44 0.52 -22.15
C VAL A 41 15.18 1.19 -22.70
N TRP A 42 15.28 2.28 -23.47
CA TRP A 42 14.10 2.99 -24.00
C TRP A 42 13.17 2.08 -24.82
N ASN A 43 13.72 1.24 -25.69
CA ASN A 43 12.92 0.30 -26.48
C ASN A 43 12.26 -0.77 -25.58
N LEU A 44 12.95 -1.20 -24.52
CA LEU A 44 12.37 -2.12 -23.54
C LEU A 44 11.22 -1.46 -22.78
N ALA A 45 11.36 -0.18 -22.39
CA ALA A 45 10.32 0.58 -21.73
C ALA A 45 9.05 0.69 -22.58
N LYS A 46 9.19 0.97 -23.89
CA LYS A 46 8.06 0.95 -24.85
C LYS A 46 7.40 -0.43 -24.89
N ALA A 47 8.18 -1.50 -25.03
CA ALA A 47 7.66 -2.87 -25.08
C ALA A 47 6.94 -3.28 -23.78
N VAL A 48 7.45 -2.88 -22.62
CA VAL A 48 6.85 -3.08 -21.30
C VAL A 48 5.52 -2.33 -21.18
N GLN A 49 5.48 -1.07 -21.61
CA GLN A 49 4.28 -0.24 -21.62
C GLN A 49 3.17 -0.81 -22.52
N ASP A 50 3.53 -1.38 -23.66
CA ASP A 50 2.58 -1.98 -24.60
C ASP A 50 2.20 -3.43 -24.25
N GLU A 51 2.71 -3.97 -23.13
CA GLU A 51 2.64 -5.40 -22.76
C GLU A 51 3.03 -6.35 -23.92
N ASN A 52 3.99 -5.95 -24.75
CA ASN A 52 4.48 -6.74 -25.88
C ASN A 52 5.53 -7.75 -25.43
N LEU A 53 5.05 -8.88 -24.88
CA LEU A 53 5.90 -9.90 -24.25
C LEU A 53 6.95 -10.49 -25.20
N LYS A 54 6.62 -10.62 -26.49
CA LYS A 54 7.55 -11.12 -27.51
C LYS A 54 8.72 -10.15 -27.68
N GLU A 55 8.42 -8.86 -27.72
CA GLU A 55 9.44 -7.82 -27.89
C GLU A 55 10.27 -7.63 -26.62
N ILE A 56 9.67 -7.69 -25.43
CA ILE A 56 10.39 -7.71 -24.14
C ILE A 56 11.45 -8.83 -24.15
N LYS A 57 11.04 -10.06 -24.49
CA LYS A 57 11.94 -11.22 -24.58
C LYS A 57 13.02 -11.02 -25.65
N ARG A 58 12.66 -10.51 -26.84
CA ARG A 58 13.62 -10.24 -27.92
C ARG A 58 14.69 -9.25 -27.49
N ILE A 59 14.30 -8.12 -26.89
CA ILE A 59 15.22 -7.05 -26.49
C ILE A 59 16.17 -7.56 -25.40
N ILE A 60 15.66 -8.18 -24.34
CA ILE A 60 16.51 -8.65 -23.23
C ILE A 60 17.52 -9.70 -23.70
N VAL A 61 17.11 -10.66 -24.54
CA VAL A 61 18.00 -11.73 -25.02
C VAL A 61 19.02 -11.22 -26.04
N ASN A 62 18.61 -10.37 -26.98
CA ASN A 62 19.46 -10.01 -28.12
C ASN A 62 20.29 -8.75 -27.88
N GLU A 63 19.76 -7.79 -27.14
CA GLU A 63 20.39 -6.47 -26.95
C GLU A 63 21.19 -6.39 -25.64
N LYS A 64 21.10 -7.42 -24.78
CA LYS A 64 21.84 -7.53 -23.49
C LYS A 64 21.73 -6.28 -22.62
N VAL A 65 20.57 -5.63 -22.66
CA VAL A 65 20.27 -4.48 -21.82
C VAL A 65 20.16 -4.88 -20.36
N ASP A 66 20.47 -3.96 -19.44
CA ASP A 66 20.27 -4.18 -18.01
C ASP A 66 18.77 -4.17 -17.68
N ILE A 67 18.21 -5.33 -17.35
CA ILE A 67 16.80 -5.49 -16.98
C ILE A 67 16.44 -4.73 -15.69
N ASN A 68 17.44 -4.45 -14.84
CA ASN A 68 17.30 -3.73 -13.58
C ASN A 68 17.73 -2.25 -13.69
N TYR A 69 17.81 -1.71 -14.91
CA TYR A 69 18.13 -0.31 -15.14
C TYR A 69 17.15 0.61 -14.41
N SER A 70 17.70 1.52 -13.63
CA SER A 70 16.97 2.58 -12.91
C SER A 70 16.92 3.85 -13.75
N GLU A 71 15.73 4.39 -14.00
CA GLU A 71 15.63 5.65 -14.74
C GLU A 71 16.21 6.86 -13.96
N PRO A 72 16.71 7.92 -14.62
CA PRO A 72 17.53 8.92 -13.95
C PRO A 72 16.84 9.84 -12.92
N LYS A 73 15.52 10.02 -12.98
CA LYS A 73 14.81 11.04 -12.19
C LYS A 73 14.43 10.54 -10.80
N TYR A 74 13.81 9.36 -10.72
CA TYR A 74 13.34 8.74 -9.48
C TYR A 74 14.06 7.41 -9.18
N GLY A 75 14.81 6.87 -10.13
CA GLY A 75 15.49 5.58 -10.02
C GLY A 75 14.57 4.38 -10.21
N ASN A 76 13.33 4.56 -10.68
CA ASN A 76 12.40 3.46 -10.86
C ASN A 76 12.93 2.46 -11.89
N THR A 77 12.79 1.16 -11.62
CA THR A 77 13.04 0.11 -12.61
C THR A 77 11.79 -0.12 -13.44
N LEU A 78 11.93 -0.80 -14.58
CA LEU A 78 10.77 -1.23 -15.35
C LEU A 78 9.87 -2.18 -14.54
N LEU A 79 10.44 -2.99 -13.64
CA LEU A 79 9.64 -3.86 -12.78
C LEU A 79 8.76 -3.05 -11.81
N ILE A 80 9.28 -2.01 -11.16
CA ILE A 80 8.47 -1.10 -10.32
C ILE A 80 7.35 -0.47 -11.16
N LEU A 81 7.66 0.05 -12.34
CA LEU A 81 6.64 0.62 -13.25
C LEU A 81 5.52 -0.35 -13.60
N THR A 82 5.82 -1.65 -13.77
CA THR A 82 4.77 -2.63 -14.07
C THR A 82 3.79 -2.83 -12.93
N VAL A 83 4.24 -2.65 -11.68
CA VAL A 83 3.40 -2.72 -10.48
C VAL A 83 2.52 -1.48 -10.40
N GLU A 84 3.11 -0.28 -10.49
CA GLU A 84 2.40 1.01 -10.42
C GLU A 84 1.36 1.17 -11.53
N ASN A 85 1.70 0.75 -12.76
CA ASN A 85 0.79 0.83 -13.91
C ASN A 85 -0.05 -0.44 -14.11
N GLN A 86 0.03 -1.41 -13.20
CA GLN A 86 -0.75 -2.65 -13.21
C GLN A 86 -0.57 -3.53 -14.48
N HIS A 87 0.58 -3.45 -15.14
CA HIS A 87 0.97 -4.28 -16.29
C HIS A 87 1.44 -5.67 -15.86
N TYR A 88 0.50 -6.52 -15.44
CA TYR A 88 0.80 -7.83 -14.85
C TYR A 88 1.57 -8.76 -15.78
N ARG A 89 1.28 -8.74 -17.09
CA ARG A 89 1.94 -9.66 -18.04
C ARG A 89 3.39 -9.27 -18.28
N SER A 90 3.65 -7.96 -18.38
CA SER A 90 5.01 -7.42 -18.42
C SER A 90 5.75 -7.72 -17.12
N CYS A 91 5.13 -7.52 -15.96
CA CYS A 91 5.73 -7.82 -14.65
C CYS A 91 6.20 -9.28 -14.58
N LYS A 92 5.31 -10.22 -14.89
CA LYS A 92 5.63 -11.66 -14.92
C LYS A 92 6.75 -11.97 -15.90
N THR A 93 6.72 -11.37 -17.09
CA THR A 93 7.74 -11.60 -18.11
C THR A 93 9.11 -11.07 -17.69
N LEU A 94 9.18 -9.90 -17.04
CA LEU A 94 10.44 -9.36 -16.53
C LEU A 94 11.01 -10.25 -15.42
N LEU A 95 10.16 -10.73 -14.50
CA LEU A 95 10.58 -11.67 -13.44
C LEU A 95 11.09 -13.01 -14.01
N GLU A 96 10.39 -13.58 -15.00
CA GLU A 96 10.83 -14.78 -15.75
C GLU A 96 12.21 -14.59 -16.41
N LEU A 97 12.56 -13.34 -16.75
CA LEU A 97 13.82 -12.97 -17.39
C LEU A 97 14.89 -12.49 -16.38
N GLY A 98 14.62 -12.58 -15.07
CA GLY A 98 15.59 -12.29 -14.01
C GLY A 98 15.60 -10.85 -13.51
N ALA A 99 14.50 -10.10 -13.68
CA ALA A 99 14.35 -8.82 -13.00
C ALA A 99 14.33 -9.02 -11.47
N ASP A 100 15.04 -8.17 -10.74
CA ASP A 100 15.17 -8.26 -9.29
C ASP A 100 13.98 -7.57 -8.60
N PRO A 101 13.10 -8.32 -7.90
CA PRO A 101 11.96 -7.73 -7.19
C PRO A 101 12.36 -6.83 -6.02
N ASN A 102 13.62 -6.89 -5.58
CA ASN A 102 14.16 -6.16 -4.43
C ASN A 102 15.00 -4.95 -4.84
N LYS A 103 15.12 -4.66 -6.13
CA LYS A 103 15.88 -3.50 -6.61
C LYS A 103 15.17 -2.21 -6.20
N HIS A 104 15.81 -1.43 -5.33
CA HIS A 104 15.28 -0.15 -4.87
C HIS A 104 15.43 0.96 -5.90
N ASN A 105 14.45 1.87 -5.95
CA ASN A 105 14.55 3.14 -6.64
C ASN A 105 15.46 4.13 -5.88
N ASN A 106 15.72 5.30 -6.46
CA ASN A 106 16.59 6.33 -5.88
C ASN A 106 15.82 7.45 -5.17
N TYR A 107 14.48 7.39 -5.15
CA TYR A 107 13.62 8.44 -4.61
C TYR A 107 13.30 8.22 -3.13
N ASN A 108 12.47 7.22 -2.81
CA ASN A 108 12.17 6.77 -1.44
C ASN A 108 12.91 5.47 -1.09
N GLY A 109 13.62 4.87 -2.05
CA GLY A 109 14.28 3.59 -1.89
C GLY A 109 13.29 2.43 -1.82
N SER A 110 12.15 2.55 -2.48
CA SER A 110 11.15 1.48 -2.57
C SER A 110 11.48 0.48 -3.69
N SER A 111 11.01 -0.75 -3.56
CA SER A 111 11.17 -1.84 -4.53
C SER A 111 9.82 -2.29 -5.08
N ALA A 112 9.82 -3.12 -6.13
CA ALA A 112 8.58 -3.69 -6.64
C ALA A 112 7.86 -4.53 -5.57
N MET A 113 8.61 -5.24 -4.72
CA MET A 113 8.08 -6.01 -3.60
C MET A 113 7.33 -5.12 -2.61
N ILE A 114 7.91 -3.97 -2.21
CA ILE A 114 7.24 -2.99 -1.34
C ILE A 114 6.00 -2.42 -2.03
N GLU A 115 6.12 -1.84 -3.22
CA GLU A 115 5.00 -1.17 -3.91
C GLU A 115 3.81 -2.11 -4.16
N SER A 116 4.06 -3.40 -4.34
CA SER A 116 2.99 -4.38 -4.58
C SER A 116 2.00 -4.52 -3.43
N ALA A 117 2.42 -4.24 -2.20
CA ALA A 117 1.55 -4.26 -1.04
C ALA A 117 0.60 -3.04 -1.01
N GLY A 118 0.97 -1.94 -1.66
CA GLY A 118 0.19 -0.70 -1.72
C GLY A 118 -0.81 -0.63 -2.87
N ILE A 119 -0.85 -1.62 -3.77
CA ILE A 119 -1.75 -1.54 -4.94
C ILE A 119 -3.21 -1.54 -4.51
N GLU A 120 -3.91 -0.44 -4.75
CA GLU A 120 -5.36 -0.36 -4.68
C GLU A 120 -5.93 -0.74 -6.06
N ASN A 121 -6.35 -2.00 -6.21
CA ASN A 121 -7.10 -2.44 -7.40
C ASN A 121 -8.52 -2.79 -7.01
N TYR A 122 -9.48 -2.24 -7.74
CA TYR A 122 -10.91 -2.54 -7.59
C TYR A 122 -11.31 -3.84 -8.31
N ASN A 123 -10.41 -4.44 -9.10
CA ASN A 123 -10.60 -5.74 -9.72
C ASN A 123 -10.31 -6.89 -8.73
N GLU A 124 -10.87 -8.07 -9.02
CA GLU A 124 -11.05 -9.20 -8.09
C GLU A 124 -9.78 -9.75 -7.39
N ASP A 125 -8.57 -9.44 -7.85
CA ASP A 125 -7.33 -9.91 -7.19
C ASP A 125 -6.27 -8.80 -7.04
N ASN A 126 -6.43 -7.98 -6.00
CA ASN A 126 -5.44 -6.99 -5.56
C ASN A 126 -4.17 -7.62 -4.92
N THR A 127 -4.07 -8.95 -4.87
CA THR A 127 -2.92 -9.67 -4.31
C THR A 127 -2.03 -10.31 -5.38
N ARG A 128 -2.43 -10.27 -6.65
CA ARG A 128 -1.73 -10.99 -7.74
C ARG A 128 -0.26 -10.59 -7.91
N PHE A 129 0.05 -9.29 -7.79
CA PHE A 129 1.43 -8.79 -7.91
C PHE A 129 2.26 -9.21 -6.71
N LEU A 130 1.69 -9.06 -5.51
CA LEU A 130 2.33 -9.47 -4.26
C LEU A 130 2.71 -10.97 -4.29
N LYS A 131 1.76 -11.84 -4.64
CA LYS A 131 2.00 -13.28 -4.80
C LYS A 131 3.07 -13.58 -5.85
N LEU A 132 3.01 -12.88 -6.99
CA LEU A 132 3.95 -13.06 -8.08
C LEU A 132 5.37 -12.67 -7.64
N LEU A 133 5.56 -11.51 -7.01
CA LEU A 133 6.88 -11.06 -6.59
C LEU A 133 7.47 -11.96 -5.51
N LEU A 134 6.68 -12.42 -4.54
CA LEU A 134 7.09 -13.42 -3.56
C LEU A 134 7.55 -14.73 -4.23
N ALA A 135 6.83 -15.20 -5.25
CA ALA A 135 7.18 -16.42 -5.99
C ALA A 135 8.52 -16.31 -6.76
N TYR A 136 8.98 -15.09 -7.04
CA TYR A 136 10.26 -14.81 -7.71
C TYR A 136 11.32 -14.21 -6.77
N GLY A 137 11.21 -14.47 -5.46
CA GLY A 137 12.25 -14.11 -4.49
C GLY A 137 12.15 -12.68 -3.94
N GLY A 138 10.97 -12.07 -4.02
CA GLY A 138 10.68 -10.82 -3.32
C GLY A 138 10.88 -10.98 -1.80
N ASN A 139 11.68 -10.09 -1.22
CA ASN A 139 11.96 -10.06 0.20
C ASN A 139 10.74 -9.50 0.94
N VAL A 140 10.02 -10.38 1.64
CA VAL A 140 8.83 -10.02 2.42
C VAL A 140 9.12 -8.97 3.51
N ASN A 141 10.36 -8.88 3.96
CA ASN A 141 10.85 -7.94 4.96
C ASN A 141 11.72 -6.83 4.35
N ASP A 142 11.56 -6.56 3.05
CA ASP A 142 12.24 -5.42 2.42
C ASP A 142 11.84 -4.10 3.10
N GLU A 143 12.75 -3.14 3.13
CA GLU A 143 12.59 -1.87 3.81
C GLU A 143 13.06 -0.74 2.92
N GLU A 144 12.27 0.33 2.81
CA GLU A 144 12.64 1.52 2.05
C GLU A 144 14.00 2.09 2.49
N ILE A 145 14.95 2.21 1.57
CA ILE A 145 16.33 2.65 1.89
C ILE A 145 16.63 4.12 1.55
N GLY A 146 15.70 4.86 0.93
CA GLY A 146 15.97 6.18 0.36
C GLY A 146 16.16 7.28 1.40
N LYS A 147 16.68 8.42 0.94
CA LYS A 147 16.78 9.63 1.78
C LYS A 147 15.37 10.09 2.16
N ARG A 148 15.18 10.39 3.45
CA ARG A 148 13.91 10.92 3.93
C ARG A 148 13.68 12.31 3.33
N GLN A 149 12.51 12.50 2.77
CA GLN A 149 12.05 13.79 2.27
C GLN A 149 11.11 14.41 3.29
N GLU A 150 11.03 15.74 3.30
CA GLU A 150 10.06 16.46 4.14
C GLU A 150 8.64 15.96 3.81
N GLY A 151 7.89 15.56 4.84
CA GLY A 151 6.57 14.94 4.68
C GLY A 151 6.56 13.41 4.49
N ASN A 152 7.71 12.76 4.29
CA ASN A 152 7.80 11.30 4.38
C ASN A 152 8.13 10.87 5.81
N SER A 153 7.09 10.43 6.53
CA SER A 153 7.17 10.17 7.96
C SER A 153 7.57 8.76 8.34
N THR A 154 7.81 7.83 7.40
CA THR A 154 8.04 6.41 7.76
C THR A 154 8.81 5.62 6.71
N ARG A 155 9.79 4.82 7.14
CA ARG A 155 10.26 3.67 6.35
C ARG A 155 9.17 2.64 6.21
N ARG A 156 8.80 2.31 4.98
CA ARG A 156 7.82 1.27 4.68
C ARG A 156 8.48 -0.08 4.44
N THR A 157 7.84 -1.11 4.96
CA THR A 157 8.01 -2.51 4.56
C THR A 157 6.74 -2.97 3.86
N PRO A 158 6.72 -4.11 3.14
CA PRO A 158 5.49 -4.62 2.54
C PRO A 158 4.36 -4.76 3.55
N LEU A 159 4.64 -5.29 4.75
CA LEU A 159 3.63 -5.45 5.81
C LEU A 159 3.15 -4.11 6.38
N LEU A 160 4.07 -3.16 6.61
CA LEU A 160 3.67 -1.84 7.11
C LEU A 160 2.77 -1.12 6.10
N LEU A 161 3.15 -1.14 4.81
CA LEU A 161 2.36 -0.53 3.74
C LEU A 161 0.96 -1.16 3.62
N ALA A 162 0.85 -2.49 3.70
CA ALA A 162 -0.45 -3.16 3.68
C ALA A 162 -1.34 -2.78 4.89
N CYS A 163 -0.75 -2.51 6.05
CA CYS A 163 -1.49 -2.12 7.26
C CYS A 163 -1.87 -0.62 7.30
N SER A 164 -1.18 0.22 6.52
CA SER A 164 -1.43 1.66 6.41
C SER A 164 -2.43 2.02 5.29
N ASP A 165 -3.14 1.04 4.73
CA ASP A 165 -4.13 1.28 3.68
C ASP A 165 -5.27 2.17 4.23
N VAL A 166 -5.52 3.30 3.59
CA VAL A 166 -6.53 4.27 4.03
C VAL A 166 -7.92 3.94 3.51
N ASN A 167 -8.03 2.96 2.61
CA ASN A 167 -9.28 2.53 2.03
C ASN A 167 -10.17 1.89 3.09
N GLN A 168 -11.37 2.45 3.27
CA GLN A 168 -12.34 1.97 4.25
C GLN A 168 -13.34 0.96 3.66
N PHE A 169 -13.36 0.81 2.33
CA PHE A 169 -14.32 -0.03 1.62
C PHE A 169 -13.80 -1.46 1.44
N VAL A 170 -12.49 -1.62 1.26
CA VAL A 170 -11.84 -2.93 1.07
C VAL A 170 -10.79 -3.12 2.15
N SER A 171 -10.93 -4.20 2.92
CA SER A 171 -9.93 -4.56 3.93
C SER A 171 -8.66 -5.09 3.28
N PRO A 172 -7.46 -4.68 3.73
CA PRO A 172 -6.19 -5.20 3.22
C PRO A 172 -5.85 -6.59 3.81
N ILE A 173 -6.77 -7.23 4.55
CA ILE A 173 -6.56 -8.50 5.25
C ILE A 173 -5.92 -9.60 4.39
N ASN A 174 -6.28 -9.71 3.11
CA ASN A 174 -5.70 -10.73 2.24
C ASN A 174 -4.20 -10.48 1.97
N LYS A 175 -3.80 -9.22 1.76
CA LYS A 175 -2.38 -8.86 1.61
C LYS A 175 -1.61 -9.13 2.90
N VAL A 176 -2.18 -8.74 4.05
CA VAL A 176 -1.58 -8.97 5.36
C VAL A 176 -1.38 -10.47 5.62
N LYS A 177 -2.40 -11.30 5.36
CA LYS A 177 -2.28 -12.77 5.50
C LYS A 177 -1.14 -13.34 4.68
N ILE A 178 -1.09 -12.99 3.39
CA ILE A 178 -0.03 -13.45 2.47
C ILE A 178 1.35 -13.05 2.99
N LEU A 179 1.52 -11.80 3.42
CA LEU A 179 2.80 -11.30 3.93
C LEU A 179 3.23 -12.00 5.22
N VAL A 180 2.32 -12.14 6.18
CA VAL A 180 2.61 -12.80 7.46
C VAL A 180 2.89 -14.29 7.25
N GLU A 181 2.14 -14.96 6.38
CA GLU A 181 2.37 -16.37 6.01
C GLU A 181 3.68 -16.57 5.25
N ALA A 182 4.15 -15.55 4.51
CA ALA A 182 5.45 -15.52 3.86
C ALA A 182 6.61 -15.14 4.81
N GLY A 183 6.35 -14.87 6.09
CA GLY A 183 7.38 -14.60 7.10
C GLY A 183 7.67 -13.11 7.35
N ALA A 184 6.72 -12.21 7.06
CA ALA A 184 6.83 -10.81 7.45
C ALA A 184 6.95 -10.67 8.98
N ASN A 185 7.83 -9.78 9.44
CA ASN A 185 7.98 -9.46 10.85
C ASN A 185 6.78 -8.63 11.35
N VAL A 186 5.86 -9.31 12.05
CA VAL A 186 4.65 -8.71 12.65
C VAL A 186 4.93 -7.60 13.66
N ASN A 187 6.13 -7.59 14.24
CA ASN A 187 6.59 -6.64 15.25
C ASN A 187 7.66 -5.68 14.72
N TYR A 188 7.82 -5.57 13.39
CA TYR A 188 8.70 -4.57 12.81
C TYR A 188 8.32 -3.18 13.30
N LYS A 189 9.32 -2.38 13.68
CA LYS A 189 9.15 -1.02 14.17
C LYS A 189 10.23 -0.13 13.58
N ASN A 190 9.81 0.89 12.83
CA ASN A 190 10.75 1.83 12.21
C ASN A 190 11.16 2.97 13.17
N GLU A 191 12.03 3.85 12.68
CA GLU A 191 12.59 4.98 13.43
C GLU A 191 11.55 6.04 13.85
N TYR A 192 10.34 5.99 13.30
CA TYR A 192 9.23 6.89 13.60
C TYR A 192 8.15 6.26 14.49
N ASN A 193 8.45 5.11 15.11
CA ASN A 193 7.49 4.33 15.88
C ASN A 193 6.24 3.92 15.07
N ALA A 194 6.38 3.70 13.76
CA ALA A 194 5.36 3.01 12.98
C ALA A 194 5.64 1.50 13.03
N PHE A 195 4.58 0.72 13.22
CA PHE A 195 4.61 -0.73 13.27
C PHE A 195 3.24 -1.30 12.85
N PRO A 196 3.17 -2.53 12.32
CA PRO A 196 1.97 -3.07 11.67
C PRO A 196 0.68 -2.93 12.50
N LEU A 197 0.73 -3.30 13.79
CA LEU A 197 -0.43 -3.23 14.68
C LEU A 197 -0.95 -1.79 14.86
N LYS A 198 -0.05 -0.80 14.97
CA LYS A 198 -0.43 0.61 15.10
C LYS A 198 -1.12 1.12 13.85
N GLU A 199 -0.56 0.85 12.68
CA GLU A 199 -1.13 1.33 11.40
C GLU A 199 -2.55 0.78 11.20
N ALA A 200 -2.73 -0.53 11.40
CA ALA A 200 -4.06 -1.16 11.29
C ALA A 200 -5.08 -0.59 12.29
N LEU A 201 -4.65 -0.28 13.52
CA LEU A 201 -5.49 0.38 14.53
C LEU A 201 -5.86 1.82 14.15
N MET A 202 -4.91 2.59 13.61
CA MET A 202 -5.14 3.98 13.21
C MET A 202 -6.17 4.10 12.08
N HIS A 203 -6.21 3.11 11.19
CA HIS A 203 -7.16 3.01 10.06
C HIS A 203 -8.42 2.19 10.35
N ASP A 204 -8.64 1.76 11.60
CA ASP A 204 -9.82 0.99 12.04
C ASP A 204 -10.01 -0.35 11.29
N HIS A 205 -8.92 -0.98 10.85
CA HIS A 205 -8.90 -2.29 10.20
C HIS A 205 -8.91 -3.42 11.25
N TYR A 206 -10.00 -3.55 12.00
CA TYR A 206 -10.05 -4.45 13.16
C TYR A 206 -9.88 -5.95 12.84
N ASP A 207 -10.21 -6.38 11.62
CA ASP A 207 -9.91 -7.73 11.15
C ASP A 207 -8.40 -7.97 10.97
N VAL A 208 -7.68 -6.97 10.44
CA VAL A 208 -6.21 -6.97 10.38
C VAL A 208 -5.62 -6.94 11.79
N VAL A 209 -6.13 -6.08 12.67
CA VAL A 209 -5.69 -5.99 14.08
C VAL A 209 -5.83 -7.35 14.77
N LEU A 210 -7.01 -7.98 14.68
CA LEU A 210 -7.25 -9.29 15.28
C LEU A 210 -6.28 -10.34 14.72
N TYR A 211 -6.10 -10.37 13.40
CA TYR A 211 -5.19 -11.32 12.77
C TYR A 211 -3.72 -11.11 13.22
N LEU A 212 -3.24 -9.87 13.24
CA LEU A 212 -1.88 -9.55 13.72
C LEU A 212 -1.68 -9.97 15.18
N LEU A 213 -2.65 -9.71 16.05
CA LEU A 213 -2.63 -10.14 17.46
C LEU A 213 -2.58 -11.67 17.59
N GLN A 214 -3.38 -12.39 16.80
CA GLN A 214 -3.33 -13.86 16.73
C GLN A 214 -1.98 -14.39 16.23
N LYS A 215 -1.25 -13.58 15.44
CA LYS A 215 0.10 -13.89 14.94
C LYS A 215 1.22 -13.37 15.84
N GLY A 216 0.91 -12.91 17.05
CA GLY A 216 1.90 -12.51 18.05
C GLY A 216 2.37 -11.07 17.94
N ALA A 217 1.57 -10.17 17.33
CA ALA A 217 1.83 -8.74 17.42
C ALA A 217 1.79 -8.26 18.87
N ASP A 218 2.77 -7.45 19.24
CA ASP A 218 2.95 -6.93 20.60
C ASP A 218 1.96 -5.78 20.88
N TYR A 219 0.91 -6.08 21.64
CA TYR A 219 -0.10 -5.13 22.08
C TYR A 219 0.33 -4.25 23.25
N SER A 220 1.52 -4.47 23.82
CA SER A 220 2.07 -3.64 24.90
C SER A 220 2.81 -2.41 24.36
N LEU A 221 3.06 -2.33 23.05
CA LEU A 221 3.70 -1.20 22.42
C LEU A 221 2.83 0.06 22.50
N MET A 222 3.46 1.17 22.89
CA MET A 222 2.85 2.49 22.87
C MET A 222 2.56 2.91 21.42
N LEU A 223 1.34 3.35 21.15
CA LEU A 223 0.92 3.83 19.83
C LEU A 223 1.44 5.24 19.56
N PHE A 224 1.17 6.17 20.48
CA PHE A 224 1.63 7.56 20.44
C PHE A 224 1.51 8.21 21.83
N ASP A 225 2.19 9.35 21.99
CA ASP A 225 2.11 10.17 23.19
C ASP A 225 1.32 11.45 22.88
N ARG A 226 0.27 11.73 23.67
CA ARG A 226 -0.52 12.96 23.54
C ARG A 226 0.22 14.21 23.98
N ALA A 227 1.38 14.11 24.65
CA ALA A 227 2.24 15.26 24.95
C ALA A 227 2.54 16.13 23.71
N GLN A 228 2.49 15.53 22.51
CA GLN A 228 2.69 16.24 21.25
C GLN A 228 1.50 17.15 20.85
N PHE A 229 0.34 16.98 21.48
CA PHE A 229 -0.94 17.64 21.14
C PHE A 229 -1.68 18.24 22.34
N SER A 230 -1.33 17.85 23.57
CA SER A 230 -1.93 18.32 24.83
C SER A 230 -0.91 18.31 25.98
N ASN A 231 -1.08 19.21 26.95
CA ASN A 231 -0.17 19.37 28.09
C ASN A 231 -0.23 18.23 29.13
N ASP A 232 -1.08 17.22 28.93
CA ASP A 232 -1.34 16.14 29.89
C ASP A 232 -0.44 14.91 29.70
N GLY A 233 0.26 14.78 28.57
CA GLY A 233 1.26 13.73 28.34
C GLY A 233 0.75 12.30 28.44
N LYS A 234 -0.51 12.06 28.04
CA LYS A 234 -1.08 10.71 28.09
C LYS A 234 -0.50 9.82 26.99
N LYS A 235 0.19 8.75 27.39
CA LYS A 235 0.58 7.64 26.51
C LYS A 235 -0.64 6.82 26.13
N ILE A 236 -0.79 6.53 24.85
CA ILE A 236 -1.93 5.78 24.30
C ILE A 236 -1.46 4.39 23.86
N TYR A 237 -2.15 3.37 24.38
CA TYR A 237 -1.95 1.96 24.02
C TYR A 237 -3.17 1.42 23.27
N THR A 238 -3.12 0.15 22.83
CA THR A 238 -4.19 -0.49 22.06
C THR A 238 -5.55 -0.36 22.74
N VAL A 239 -5.66 -0.66 24.04
CA VAL A 239 -6.94 -0.62 24.75
C VAL A 239 -7.48 0.80 24.92
N ASP A 240 -6.60 1.79 25.11
CA ASP A 240 -6.99 3.21 25.14
C ASP A 240 -7.59 3.62 23.81
N LEU A 241 -6.93 3.31 22.69
CA LEU A 241 -7.43 3.69 21.37
C LEU A 241 -8.77 3.01 21.06
N LEU A 242 -8.95 1.74 21.41
CA LEU A 242 -10.23 1.03 21.24
C LEU A 242 -11.38 1.73 22.01
N ARG A 243 -11.08 2.34 23.16
CA ARG A 243 -12.01 3.13 23.98
C ARG A 243 -12.32 4.52 23.42
N GLU A 244 -11.54 4.98 22.45
CA GLU A 244 -11.74 6.27 21.78
C GLU A 244 -12.56 6.16 20.48
N LYS A 245 -12.65 4.93 19.94
CA LYS A 245 -13.30 4.65 18.66
C LYS A 245 -14.76 4.25 18.86
N ILE A 246 -15.66 5.12 18.39
CA ILE A 246 -17.12 4.98 18.51
C ILE A 246 -17.73 4.56 17.17
N PHE A 247 -18.63 3.58 17.18
CA PHE A 247 -19.31 3.04 16.00
C PHE A 247 -20.75 2.65 16.36
N PRO A 248 -21.68 2.57 15.39
CA PRO A 248 -22.99 1.95 15.61
C PRO A 248 -22.86 0.51 16.10
N LEU A 249 -23.66 0.14 17.11
CA LEU A 249 -23.56 -1.17 17.78
C LEU A 249 -23.83 -2.36 16.84
N ASP A 250 -24.67 -2.15 15.83
CA ASP A 250 -25.01 -3.10 14.79
C ASP A 250 -24.02 -3.09 13.62
N SER A 251 -23.06 -2.16 13.60
CA SER A 251 -22.08 -2.07 12.51
C SER A 251 -21.07 -3.21 12.57
N LYS A 252 -20.65 -3.67 11.38
CA LYS A 252 -19.56 -4.63 11.23
C LYS A 252 -18.27 -4.17 11.92
N LYS A 253 -17.94 -2.87 11.84
CA LYS A 253 -16.76 -2.29 12.49
C LYS A 253 -16.83 -2.43 14.02
N TYR A 254 -17.99 -2.18 14.64
CA TYR A 254 -18.17 -2.39 16.08
C TYR A 254 -17.99 -3.87 16.45
N GLN A 255 -18.60 -4.78 15.70
CA GLN A 255 -18.46 -6.22 15.93
C GLN A 255 -16.99 -6.66 15.88
N GLN A 256 -16.25 -6.27 14.83
CA GLN A 256 -14.82 -6.58 14.69
C GLN A 256 -13.99 -5.95 15.82
N LYS A 257 -14.28 -4.71 16.21
CA LYS A 257 -13.65 -4.07 17.38
C LYS A 257 -13.86 -4.91 18.64
N MET A 258 -15.06 -5.43 18.85
CA MET A 258 -15.38 -6.25 20.02
C MET A 258 -14.73 -7.64 19.97
N GLU A 259 -14.44 -8.19 18.80
CA GLU A 259 -13.61 -9.40 18.65
C GLU A 259 -12.17 -9.14 19.12
N VAL A 260 -11.59 -7.98 18.79
CA VAL A 260 -10.28 -7.55 19.31
C VAL A 260 -10.33 -7.40 20.84
N VAL A 261 -11.38 -6.78 21.39
CA VAL A 261 -11.58 -6.68 22.84
C VAL A 261 -11.68 -8.06 23.50
N ALA A 262 -12.39 -9.00 22.88
CA ALA A 262 -12.52 -10.36 23.38
C ALA A 262 -11.17 -11.09 23.39
N PHE A 263 -10.34 -10.91 22.35
CA PHE A 263 -8.97 -11.42 22.33
C PHE A 263 -8.13 -10.84 23.47
N LEU A 264 -8.15 -9.52 23.66
CA LEU A 264 -7.38 -8.84 24.72
C LEU A 264 -7.82 -9.28 26.12
N LYS A 265 -9.11 -9.56 26.32
CA LYS A 265 -9.63 -10.11 27.58
C LYS A 265 -9.02 -11.48 27.91
N GLN A 266 -8.74 -12.32 26.90
CA GLN A 266 -8.04 -13.60 27.08
C GLN A 266 -6.56 -13.41 27.47
N LYS A 267 -6.04 -12.19 27.35
CA LYS A 267 -4.70 -11.75 27.75
C LYS A 267 -4.73 -10.89 29.03
N ASP A 268 -5.79 -11.01 29.82
CA ASP A 268 -6.01 -10.28 31.08
C ASP A 268 -6.08 -8.74 30.92
N ILE A 269 -6.31 -8.23 29.72
CA ILE A 269 -6.56 -6.81 29.45
C ILE A 269 -8.06 -6.56 29.41
N ASP A 270 -8.59 -5.99 30.50
CA ASP A 270 -10.01 -5.69 30.61
C ASP A 270 -10.33 -4.29 30.10
N TYR A 271 -10.71 -4.22 28.82
CA TYR A 271 -11.23 -3.02 28.16
C TYR A 271 -12.33 -2.33 28.99
N ARG A 272 -13.19 -3.09 29.70
CA ARG A 272 -14.31 -2.52 30.45
C ARG A 272 -13.88 -1.75 31.71
N LYS A 273 -12.69 -2.05 32.25
CA LYS A 273 -12.12 -1.31 33.39
C LYS A 273 -11.49 0.03 33.00
N ILE A 274 -11.19 0.21 31.71
CA ILE A 274 -10.67 1.49 31.22
C ILE A 274 -11.84 2.48 31.15
N PRO A 275 -11.73 3.67 31.80
CA PRO A 275 -12.77 4.69 31.74
C PRO A 275 -13.06 5.12 30.30
N ILE A 276 -14.34 5.37 30.02
CA ILE A 276 -14.74 5.94 28.73
C ILE A 276 -14.34 7.41 28.73
N PRO A 277 -13.57 7.89 27.73
CA PRO A 277 -13.17 9.29 27.67
C PRO A 277 -14.37 10.23 27.51
N ASP A 278 -14.34 11.41 28.15
CA ASP A 278 -15.45 12.38 28.12
C ASP A 278 -15.87 12.75 26.69
N PHE A 279 -14.91 12.94 25.78
CA PHE A 279 -15.23 13.26 24.39
C PHE A 279 -15.97 12.13 23.66
N VAL A 280 -15.82 10.87 24.10
CA VAL A 280 -16.57 9.72 23.58
C VAL A 280 -17.99 9.73 24.12
N ILE A 281 -18.16 10.06 25.40
CA ILE A 281 -19.49 10.28 26.01
C ILE A 281 -20.23 11.39 25.27
N GLU A 282 -19.57 12.53 25.01
CA GLU A 282 -20.16 13.65 24.26
C GLU A 282 -20.49 13.28 22.80
N LYS A 283 -19.65 12.45 22.14
CA LYS A 283 -19.98 11.90 20.81
C LYS A 283 -21.19 10.96 20.88
N ALA A 284 -21.27 10.10 21.89
CA ALA A 284 -22.41 9.20 22.08
C ALA A 284 -23.71 9.99 22.30
N LYS A 285 -23.69 11.05 23.12
CA LYS A 285 -24.83 11.96 23.31
C LYS A 285 -25.30 12.60 21.99
N LYS A 286 -24.35 12.97 21.12
CA LYS A 286 -24.67 13.55 19.81
C LYS A 286 -25.22 12.52 18.82
N MET A 287 -24.66 11.31 18.81
CA MET A 287 -25.09 10.23 17.91
C MET A 287 -26.43 9.59 18.34
N TYR A 288 -26.68 9.51 19.64
CA TYR A 288 -27.80 8.82 20.26
C TYR A 288 -28.47 9.69 21.33
N PRO A 289 -29.06 10.85 20.98
CA PRO A 289 -29.53 11.84 21.95
C PRO A 289 -30.53 11.29 22.98
N ASN A 290 -31.31 10.28 22.60
CA ASN A 290 -32.34 9.67 23.45
C ASN A 290 -31.93 8.31 24.05
N SER A 291 -30.74 7.78 23.72
CA SER A 291 -30.32 6.42 24.11
C SER A 291 -28.81 6.27 24.31
N TRP A 292 -28.09 7.38 24.55
CA TRP A 292 -26.63 7.35 24.71
C TRP A 292 -26.19 6.57 25.94
N GLN A 293 -26.97 6.55 27.04
CA GLN A 293 -26.67 5.70 28.19
C GLN A 293 -26.73 4.21 27.81
N GLU A 294 -27.78 3.79 27.13
CA GLU A 294 -27.92 2.40 26.65
C GLU A 294 -26.80 2.01 25.69
N TYR A 295 -26.33 2.98 24.88
CA TYR A 295 -25.14 2.80 24.05
C TYR A 295 -23.90 2.55 24.92
N LEU A 296 -23.65 3.42 25.91
CA LEU A 296 -22.46 3.33 26.76
C LEU A 296 -22.46 2.10 27.67
N ASP A 297 -23.62 1.60 28.09
CA ASP A 297 -23.73 0.35 28.87
C ASP A 297 -23.24 -0.87 28.07
N LYS A 298 -23.41 -0.84 26.75
CA LYS A 298 -22.94 -1.87 25.82
C LYS A 298 -21.50 -1.62 25.36
N TYR A 299 -21.06 -0.36 25.35
CA TYR A 299 -19.80 0.14 24.79
C TYR A 299 -18.54 -0.27 25.55
#